data_AF-A0A2I0F2L4-F1
#
_entry.id   AF-A0A2I0F2L4-F1
#
_cell.length_a   1.000
_cell.length_b   1.000
_cell.length_c   1.000
_cell.angle_alpha   90.00
_cell.angle_beta   90.00
_cell.angle_gamma   90.00
#
_symmetry.space_group_name_H-M   'P 1'
#
loop_
_entity.id
_entity.type
_entity.pdbx_description
1 polymer ?
#
loop_
_entity_poly.entity_id
_entity_poly.type
_entity_poly.pdbx_seq_one_letter_code
_entity_poly.pdbx_strand_id
1 'polypeptide(L)' 'PKGRHAVVVMDGALWHQPSLNQANVTMLKLPPYSPELNPSERV' A
#
# COMPACT_ATOMS: atom_id res chain seq x y z
N PRO A 1 4.03 -9.53 -15.25
CA PRO A 1 4.56 -9.43 -16.63
C PRO A 1 5.94 -8.76 -16.59
N LYS A 2 6.88 -9.15 -17.46
CA LYS A 2 8.21 -8.51 -17.49
C LYS A 2 8.07 -6.99 -17.63
N GLY A 3 8.83 -6.24 -16.83
CA GLY A 3 8.81 -4.78 -16.80
C GLY A 3 7.64 -4.13 -16.04
N ARG A 4 6.76 -4.90 -15.38
CA ARG A 4 5.68 -4.34 -14.54
C ARG A 4 6.05 -4.40 -13.06
N HIS A 5 5.93 -3.26 -12.40
CA HIS A 5 6.08 -3.09 -10.96
C HIS A 5 4.75 -2.65 -10.36
N ALA A 6 4.34 -3.26 -9.24
CA ALA A 6 3.13 -2.88 -8.54
C ALA A 6 3.46 -2.09 -7.28
N VAL A 7 2.59 -1.14 -6.94
CA VAL A 7 2.62 -0.45 -5.65
C VAL A 7 1.31 -0.77 -4.93
N VAL A 8 1.42 -1.27 -3.72
CA VAL A 8 0.29 -1.53 -2.84
C VAL A 8 0.24 -0.41 -1.80
N VAL A 9 -0.81 0.41 -1.85
CA VAL A 9 -1.06 1.45 -0.85
C VAL A 9 -1.83 0.80 0.30
N MET A 10 -1.32 0.92 1.53
CA MET A 10 -1.95 0.34 2.71
C MET A 10 -2.16 1.36 3.82
N ASP A 11 -3.30 1.27 4.48
CA ASP A 11 -3.59 2.00 5.69
C ASP A 11 -2.86 1.39 6.92
N GLY A 12 -3.06 2.02 8.08
CA GLY A 12 -2.43 1.65 9.34
C GLY A 12 -3.06 0.46 10.09
N ALA A 13 -3.99 -0.31 9.50
CA ALA A 13 -4.66 -1.39 10.22
C ALA A 13 -3.68 -2.43 10.78
N LEU A 14 -3.93 -2.90 12.01
CA LEU A 14 -3.02 -3.79 12.75
C LEU A 14 -2.76 -5.13 12.06
N TRP A 15 -3.67 -5.58 11.19
CA TRP A 15 -3.55 -6.84 10.46
C TRP A 15 -2.74 -6.72 9.16
N HIS A 16 -2.31 -5.51 8.78
CA HIS A 16 -1.44 -5.30 7.64
C HIS A 16 0.02 -5.66 7.94
N GLN A 17 0.64 -6.44 7.03
CA GLN A 17 2.06 -6.79 7.13
C GLN A 17 2.96 -5.59 6.77
N PRO A 18 4.16 -5.47 7.36
CA PRO A 18 5.06 -4.36 7.07
C PRO A 18 5.71 -4.46 5.68
N SER A 19 5.81 -5.66 5.11
CA SER A 19 6.45 -5.91 3.81
C SER A 19 5.92 -7.18 3.14
N LEU A 20 6.19 -7.32 1.85
CA LEU A 20 5.82 -8.45 1.00
C LEU A 20 7.04 -8.92 0.25
N ASN A 21 7.34 -10.22 0.31
CA ASN A 21 8.51 -10.80 -0.34
C ASN A 21 8.24 -11.06 -1.83
N GLN A 22 8.07 -9.98 -2.61
CA GLN A 22 7.90 -10.03 -4.05
C GLN A 22 8.79 -8.98 -4.73
N ALA A 23 9.66 -9.42 -5.64
CA ALA A 23 10.71 -8.59 -6.23
C ALA A 23 10.20 -7.40 -7.07
N ASN A 24 8.95 -7.46 -7.55
CA ASN A 24 8.34 -6.42 -8.39
C ASN A 24 7.13 -5.75 -7.72
N VAL A 25 7.10 -5.75 -6.38
CA VAL A 25 6.05 -5.11 -5.60
C VAL A 25 6.65 -4.25 -4.49
N THR A 26 6.18 -3.02 -4.37
CA THR A 26 6.50 -2.13 -3.25
C THR A 26 5.23 -1.89 -2.42
N MET A 27 5.36 -1.95 -1.10
CA MET A 27 4.29 -1.56 -0.18
C MET A 27 4.55 -0.13 0.29
N LEU A 28 3.55 0.74 0.08
CA LEU A 28 3.54 2.11 0.55
C LEU A 28 2.55 2.22 1.71
N LYS A 29 3.09 2.42 2.92
CA LYS A 29 2.26 2.63 4.11
C LYS A 29 1.93 4.10 4.25
N LEU A 30 0.65 4.42 4.41
CA LEU A 30 0.19 5.79 4.63
C LEU A 30 0.49 6.25 6.07
N PRO A 31 0.71 7.56 6.29
CA PRO A 31 0.81 8.11 7.64
C PRO A 31 -0.50 7.90 8.42
N PRO A 32 -0.43 7.75 9.76
CA PRO A 32 -1.63 7.62 10.59
C PRO A 32 -2.57 8.81 10.42
N TYR A 33 -3.88 8.55 10.44
CA TYR A 33 -4.94 9.57 10.36
C TYR A 33 -4.94 10.43 9.10
N SER A 34 -4.45 9.89 7.96
CA SER A 34 -4.47 10.55 6.65
C SER A 34 -5.41 9.85 5.64
N PRO A 35 -6.73 9.79 5.91
CA PRO A 35 -7.71 9.18 5.00
C PRO A 35 -7.75 9.85 3.61
N GLU A 36 -7.43 11.13 3.54
CA GLU A 36 -7.39 11.91 2.30
C GLU A 36 -6.35 11.41 1.29
N LEU A 37 -5.35 10.64 1.76
CA LEU A 37 -4.30 10.02 0.95
C LEU A 37 -4.67 8.62 0.46
N ASN A 38 -5.77 8.03 0.94
CA ASN A 38 -6.28 6.74 0.51
C ASN A 38 -7.35 6.93 -0.59
N PRO A 39 -7.06 6.65 -1.87
CA PRO A 39 -8.04 6.85 -2.95
C PRO A 39 -9.33 6.03 -2.75
N SER A 40 -9.24 4.89 -2.08
CA SER A 40 -10.38 4.01 -1.78
C SER A 40 -11.38 4.61 -0.81
N GLU A 41 -11.02 5.67 -0.09
CA GLU A 41 -11.91 6.36 0.85
C GLU A 41 -12.68 7.52 0.20
N ARG A 42 -12.39 7.84 -1.07
CA ARG A 42 -13.07 8.89 -1.84
C ARG A 42 -14.18 8.33 -2.76
N VAL A 43 -14.89 7.30 -2.30
CA VAL A 43 -16.03 6.70 -3.03
C VAL A 43 -17.19 7.66 -3.23
#